data_AF-A0A7I8BQX0-F1
#
_entry.id   AF-A0A7I8BQX0-F1
#
_cell.length_a   1.000
_cell.length_b   1.000
_cell.length_c   1.000
_cell.angle_alpha   90.00
_cell.angle_beta   90.00
_cell.angle_gamma   90.00
#
_symmetry.space_group_name_H-M   'P 1'
#
loop_
_entity.id
_entity.type
_entity.pdbx_description
1 polymer ?
#
loop_
_entity_poly.entity_id
_entity_poly.type
_entity_poly.pdbx_seq_one_letter_code
_entity_poly.pdbx_strand_id
1 'polypeptide(L)'
;MTRPVDSGVILLARLALAVLFLWGGVMKLLGYAGFVGYLHSKGVPFVQVAAPVATAVEVLGGLFLVVGFRIRALGLFMAAYTIATAVLGHDFWNITDATLQRDMIIHFWKNVGIAGGFLLLFVTGAGRISVDGARAPRGGLGSSL
;
A
#
# COMPACT_ATOMS: atom_id res chain seq x y z
N MET A 1 -20.98 3.71 -6.78
CA MET A 1 -20.78 4.63 -5.65
C MET A 1 -20.72 6.05 -6.20
N THR A 2 -21.86 6.74 -6.23
CA THR A 2 -22.03 8.02 -6.93
C THR A 2 -22.27 9.18 -5.97
N ARG A 3 -22.44 8.93 -4.67
CA ARG A 3 -22.65 10.00 -3.69
C ARG A 3 -21.35 10.74 -3.42
N PRO A 4 -21.38 12.08 -3.28
CA PRO A 4 -20.18 12.87 -2.98
C PRO A 4 -19.51 12.45 -1.66
N VAL A 5 -20.30 12.02 -0.68
CA VAL A 5 -19.81 11.47 0.61
C VAL A 5 -18.96 10.22 0.38
N ASP A 6 -19.39 9.29 -0.49
CA ASP A 6 -18.62 8.08 -0.83
C ASP A 6 -17.23 8.45 -1.39
N SER A 7 -17.17 9.51 -2.21
CA SER A 7 -15.92 9.94 -2.85
C SER A 7 -14.94 10.57 -1.88
N GLY A 8 -15.43 11.33 -0.89
CA GLY A 8 -14.62 11.88 0.19
C GLY A 8 -14.04 10.79 1.09
N VAL A 9 -14.86 9.81 1.47
CA VAL A 9 -14.43 8.67 2.29
C VAL A 9 -13.39 7.81 1.56
N ILE A 10 -13.57 7.53 0.27
CA ILE A 10 -12.60 6.78 -0.53
C ILE A 10 -11.26 7.54 -0.65
N LEU A 11 -11.29 8.87 -0.79
CA LEU A 11 -10.07 9.67 -0.78
C LEU A 11 -9.36 9.54 0.57
N LEU A 12 -10.08 9.72 1.68
CA LEU A 12 -9.50 9.61 3.01
C LEU A 12 -8.90 8.22 3.26
N ALA A 13 -9.60 7.15 2.84
CA ALA A 13 -9.09 5.78 2.93
C ALA A 13 -7.79 5.62 2.14
N ARG A 14 -7.71 6.17 0.91
CA ARG A 14 -6.48 6.13 0.11
C ARG A 14 -5.34 6.90 0.76
N LEU A 15 -5.61 8.07 1.35
CA LEU A 15 -4.59 8.86 2.04
C LEU A 15 -4.10 8.13 3.30
N ALA A 16 -5.00 7.57 4.10
CA ALA A 16 -4.65 6.81 5.30
C ALA A 16 -3.77 5.59 4.96
N LEU A 17 -4.11 4.86 3.90
CA LEU A 17 -3.29 3.76 3.41
C LEU A 17 -1.94 4.27 2.86
N ALA A 18 -1.94 5.36 2.08
CA ALA A 18 -0.74 5.90 1.44
C ALA A 18 0.32 6.39 2.46
N VAL A 19 -0.10 6.99 3.58
CA VAL A 19 0.83 7.56 4.58
C VAL A 19 1.85 6.53 5.05
N LEU A 20 1.43 5.29 5.32
CA LEU A 20 2.34 4.25 5.82
C LEU A 20 3.40 3.87 4.78
N PHE A 21 3.03 3.78 3.51
CA PHE A 21 3.95 3.44 2.41
C PHE A 21 4.86 4.61 2.06
N LEU A 22 4.35 5.84 2.05
CA LEU A 22 5.17 7.02 1.82
C LEU A 22 6.19 7.22 2.94
N TRP A 23 5.75 7.08 4.19
CA TRP A 23 6.66 7.14 5.34
C TRP A 23 7.73 6.04 5.26
N GLY A 24 7.31 4.78 5.07
CA GLY A 24 8.23 3.65 4.93
C GLY A 24 9.23 3.82 3.79
N GLY A 25 8.76 4.26 2.63
CA GLY A 25 9.58 4.51 1.45
C GLY A 25 10.60 5.63 1.66
N VAL A 26 10.20 6.76 2.24
CA VAL A 26 11.11 7.87 2.55
C VAL A 26 12.16 7.44 3.58
N MET A 27 11.76 6.72 4.64
CA MET A 27 12.70 6.22 5.62
C MET A 27 13.71 5.23 5.01
N LYS A 28 13.26 4.39 4.06
CA LYS A 28 14.16 3.51 3.29
C LYS A 28 15.09 4.29 2.36
N LEU A 29 14.67 5.41 1.78
CA LEU A 29 15.55 6.25 0.96
C LEU A 29 16.63 6.93 1.81
N LEU A 30 16.24 7.49 2.97
CA LEU A 30 17.18 8.17 3.88
C LEU A 30 18.14 7.17 4.56
N GLY A 31 17.66 5.97 4.87
CA GLY A 31 18.41 4.90 5.53
C GLY A 31 18.76 3.73 4.62
N TYR A 32 19.00 3.97 3.33
CA TYR A 32 19.06 2.91 2.32
C TYR A 32 20.11 1.83 2.62
N ALA A 33 21.30 2.24 3.04
CA ALA A 33 22.37 1.30 3.43
C ALA A 33 21.94 0.38 4.60
N GLY A 34 21.23 0.93 5.59
CA GLY A 34 20.70 0.14 6.72
C GLY A 34 19.59 -0.82 6.27
N PHE A 35 18.73 -0.39 5.36
CA PHE A 35 17.68 -1.24 4.79
C PHE A 35 18.26 -2.41 3.98
N VAL A 36 19.28 -2.17 3.17
CA VAL A 36 20.02 -3.22 2.44
C VAL A 36 20.65 -4.21 3.43
N GLY A 37 21.28 -3.72 4.50
CA GLY A 37 21.84 -4.57 5.55
C GLY A 37 20.77 -5.43 6.24
N TYR A 38 19.59 -4.86 6.51
CA TYR A 38 18.45 -5.59 7.06
C TYR A 38 18.00 -6.72 6.13
N LEU A 39 17.85 -6.46 4.82
CA LEU A 39 17.48 -7.50 3.85
C LEU A 39 18.51 -8.62 3.77
N HIS A 40 19.80 -8.30 3.88
CA HIS A 40 20.86 -9.31 3.98
C HIS A 40 20.72 -10.16 5.24
N SER A 41 20.44 -9.57 6.40
CA SER A 41 20.22 -10.31 7.65
C SER A 41 19.01 -11.24 7.60
N LYS A 42 18.02 -10.91 6.77
CA LYS A 42 16.82 -11.73 6.51
C LYS A 42 17.04 -12.80 5.43
N GLY A 43 18.22 -12.88 4.83
CA GLY A 43 18.54 -13.88 3.81
C GLY A 43 17.79 -13.70 2.48
N VAL A 44 17.32 -12.48 2.18
CA VAL A 44 16.58 -12.21 0.94
C VAL A 44 17.50 -12.39 -0.26
N PRO A 45 17.15 -13.23 -1.25
CA PRO A 45 17.97 -13.40 -2.45
C PRO A 45 17.92 -12.13 -3.31
N PHE A 46 19.00 -11.84 -4.04
CA PHE A 46 19.08 -10.68 -4.96
C PHE A 46 18.78 -9.33 -4.29
N VAL A 47 19.33 -9.06 -3.09
CA VAL A 47 19.10 -7.80 -2.34
C VAL A 47 19.33 -6.55 -3.19
N GLN A 48 20.32 -6.56 -4.09
CA GLN A 48 20.61 -5.45 -5.00
C GLN A 48 19.44 -5.08 -5.92
N VAL A 49 18.52 -6.02 -6.19
CA VAL A 49 17.30 -5.80 -6.97
C VAL A 49 16.08 -5.67 -6.06
N ALA A 50 15.98 -6.50 -5.02
CA ALA A 50 14.86 -6.47 -4.09
C ALA A 50 14.74 -5.14 -3.32
N ALA A 51 15.87 -4.59 -2.86
CA ALA A 51 15.89 -3.33 -2.12
C ALA A 51 15.35 -2.14 -2.94
N PRO A 52 15.88 -1.83 -4.15
CA PRO A 52 15.35 -0.72 -4.94
C PRO A 52 13.91 -0.95 -5.39
N VAL A 53 13.51 -2.20 -5.70
CA VAL A 53 12.13 -2.51 -6.05
C VAL A 53 11.19 -2.25 -4.87
N ALA A 54 11.51 -2.74 -3.67
CA ALA A 54 10.69 -2.50 -2.48
C ALA A 54 10.56 -1.00 -2.17
N THR A 55 11.67 -0.25 -2.22
CA THR A 55 11.64 1.21 -2.04
C THR A 55 10.81 1.91 -3.10
N ALA A 56 10.97 1.53 -4.38
CA ALA A 56 10.20 2.11 -5.48
C ALA A 56 8.70 1.82 -5.34
N VAL A 57 8.32 0.58 -4.97
CA VAL A 57 6.94 0.19 -4.75
C VAL A 57 6.30 1.02 -3.63
N GLU A 58 7.00 1.25 -2.52
CA GLU A 58 6.47 2.01 -1.40
C GLU A 58 6.28 3.50 -1.74
N VAL A 59 7.27 4.11 -2.39
CA VAL A 59 7.21 5.53 -2.76
C VAL A 59 6.21 5.76 -3.90
N LEU A 60 6.35 5.03 -5.00
CA LEU A 60 5.49 5.20 -6.18
C LEU A 60 4.07 4.70 -5.92
N GLY A 61 3.92 3.58 -5.22
CA GLY A 61 2.62 3.05 -4.83
C GLY A 61 1.88 3.99 -3.89
N GLY A 62 2.57 4.54 -2.89
CA GLY A 62 2.04 5.60 -2.03
C GLY A 62 1.58 6.83 -2.83
N LEU A 63 2.40 7.29 -3.78
CA LEU A 63 2.06 8.45 -4.62
C LEU A 63 0.84 8.16 -5.52
N PHE A 64 0.76 6.98 -6.14
CA PHE A 64 -0.37 6.60 -6.97
C PHE A 64 -1.67 6.44 -6.19
N LEU A 65 -1.60 6.03 -4.91
CA LEU A 65 -2.76 6.02 -4.01
C LEU A 65 -3.31 7.44 -3.79
N VAL A 66 -2.41 8.40 -3.51
CA VAL A 66 -2.77 9.83 -3.32
C VAL A 66 -3.41 10.39 -4.58
N VAL A 67 -2.74 10.24 -5.73
CA VAL A 67 -3.20 10.77 -7.02
C VAL A 67 -4.47 10.05 -7.50
N GLY A 68 -4.66 8.78 -7.11
CA GLY A 68 -5.80 7.99 -7.53
C GLY A 68 -5.69 7.50 -8.96
N PHE A 69 -4.51 7.00 -9.34
CA PHE A 69 -4.25 6.49 -10.69
C PHE A 69 -4.20 4.95 -10.70
N ARG A 70 -5.02 4.34 -11.56
CA ARG A 70 -5.24 2.89 -11.68
C ARG A 70 -5.43 2.17 -10.34
N ILE A 71 -6.26 2.73 -9.46
CA ILE A 71 -6.40 2.27 -8.07
C ILE A 71 -6.84 0.81 -7.95
N ARG A 72 -7.59 0.29 -8.92
CA ARG A 72 -8.01 -1.12 -8.87
C ARG A 72 -6.80 -2.05 -8.98
N ALA A 73 -6.06 -1.94 -10.08
CA ALA A 73 -4.86 -2.75 -10.30
C ALA A 73 -3.80 -2.49 -9.21
N LEU A 74 -3.61 -1.22 -8.83
CA LEU A 74 -2.70 -0.84 -7.77
C LEU A 74 -3.10 -1.46 -6.42
N GLY A 75 -4.39 -1.45 -6.06
CA GLY A 75 -4.89 -2.03 -4.82
C GLY A 75 -4.60 -3.52 -4.75
N LEU A 76 -4.85 -4.27 -5.82
CA LEU A 76 -4.52 -5.71 -5.82
C LEU A 76 -3.01 -5.95 -5.68
N PHE A 77 -2.20 -5.19 -6.41
CA PHE A 77 -0.74 -5.28 -6.32
C PHE A 77 -0.22 -4.92 -4.92
N MET A 78 -0.70 -3.82 -4.35
CA MET A 78 -0.31 -3.35 -3.01
C MET A 78 -0.77 -4.32 -1.93
N ALA A 79 -1.94 -4.95 -2.08
CA ALA A 79 -2.39 -6.01 -1.16
C ALA A 79 -1.41 -7.18 -1.16
N ALA A 80 -1.05 -7.70 -2.34
CA ALA A 80 -0.09 -8.79 -2.46
C ALA A 80 1.29 -8.41 -1.91
N TYR A 81 1.78 -7.21 -2.25
CA TYR A 81 3.04 -6.67 -1.71
C TYR A 81 3.01 -6.58 -0.18
N THR A 82 1.93 -6.05 0.39
CA THR A 82 1.78 -5.86 1.84
C THR A 82 1.81 -7.22 2.57
N ILE A 83 1.12 -8.23 2.04
CA ILE A 83 1.16 -9.59 2.59
C ILE A 83 2.57 -10.19 2.49
N ALA A 84 3.24 -10.05 1.34
CA ALA A 84 4.61 -10.52 1.18
C ALA A 84 5.57 -9.87 2.20
N THR A 85 5.46 -8.55 2.39
CA THR A 85 6.27 -7.84 3.40
C THR A 85 5.93 -8.25 4.83
N ALA A 86 4.67 -8.57 5.13
CA ALA A 86 4.28 -9.08 6.44
C ALA A 86 4.96 -10.43 6.73
N VAL A 87 4.90 -11.35 5.76
CA VAL A 87 5.46 -12.70 5.90
C VAL A 87 6.99 -12.68 6.01
N LEU A 88 7.66 -11.83 5.23
CA LEU A 88 9.13 -11.76 5.22
C LEU A 88 9.71 -10.88 6.34
N GLY A 89 9.02 -9.80 6.69
CA GLY A 89 9.52 -8.81 7.65
C GLY A 89 9.11 -9.10 9.10
N HIS A 90 8.00 -9.80 9.31
CA HIS A 90 7.38 -10.01 10.62
C HIS A 90 7.03 -11.49 10.85
N ASP A 91 8.00 -12.37 10.58
CA ASP A 91 7.98 -13.82 10.77
C ASP A 91 7.99 -14.21 12.27
N PHE A 92 6.94 -13.82 12.99
CA PHE A 92 6.81 -14.04 14.43
C PHE A 92 6.87 -15.52 14.86
N TRP A 93 6.59 -16.45 13.94
CA TRP A 93 6.70 -17.89 14.17
C TRP A 93 8.14 -18.38 14.33
N ASN A 94 9.13 -17.56 13.97
CA ASN A 94 10.55 -17.89 14.05
C ASN A 94 11.26 -17.17 15.22
N ILE A 95 10.51 -16.47 16.08
CA ILE A 95 11.05 -15.70 17.21
C ILE A 95 10.78 -16.43 18.53
N THR A 96 11.84 -16.65 19.29
CA THR A 96 11.81 -17.33 20.59
C THR A 96 11.69 -16.37 21.78
N ASP A 97 12.12 -15.12 21.63
CA ASP A 97 11.95 -14.08 22.63
C ASP A 97 10.49 -13.59 22.68
N ALA A 98 9.85 -13.72 23.84
CA ALA A 98 8.42 -13.45 24.01
C ALA A 98 8.04 -11.97 23.79
N THR A 99 8.94 -11.02 24.06
CA THR A 99 8.69 -9.59 23.87
C THR A 99 8.75 -9.25 22.39
N LEU A 100 9.82 -9.68 21.71
CA LEU A 100 10.00 -9.48 20.28
C LEU A 100 8.91 -10.20 19.45
N GLN A 101 8.48 -11.37 19.90
CA GLN A 101 7.42 -12.13 19.24
C GLN A 101 6.09 -11.35 19.25
N ARG A 102 5.72 -10.73 20.38
CA ARG A 102 4.48 -9.93 20.48
C ARG A 102 4.51 -8.73 19.52
N ASP A 103 5.64 -8.03 19.45
CA ASP A 103 5.78 -6.89 18.54
C ASP A 103 5.65 -7.31 17.07
N MET A 104 6.25 -8.45 16.69
CA MET A 104 6.11 -8.97 15.32
C MET A 104 4.68 -9.43 15.00
N ILE A 105 3.97 -10.04 15.95
CA ILE A 105 2.55 -10.41 15.78
C ILE A 105 1.72 -9.16 15.45
N ILE A 106 1.92 -8.07 16.20
CA ILE A 106 1.19 -6.82 15.98
C ILE A 106 1.49 -6.26 14.58
N HIS A 107 2.76 -6.25 14.17
CA HIS A 107 3.14 -5.75 12.85
C HIS A 107 2.61 -6.62 11.70
N PHE A 108 2.63 -7.94 11.86
CA PHE A 108 2.09 -8.88 10.89
C PHE A 108 0.59 -8.64 10.69
N TRP A 109 -0.21 -8.66 11.76
CA TRP A 109 -1.66 -8.50 11.66
C TRP A 109 -2.08 -7.10 11.21
N LYS A 110 -1.33 -6.07 11.60
CA LYS A 110 -1.51 -4.72 11.04
C LYS A 110 -1.40 -4.74 9.52
N ASN A 111 -0.37 -5.37 8.96
CA ASN A 111 -0.17 -5.45 7.52
C ASN A 111 -1.27 -6.28 6.82
N VAL A 112 -1.74 -7.37 7.44
CA VAL A 112 -2.90 -8.12 6.93
C VAL A 112 -4.16 -7.24 6.89
N GLY A 113 -4.42 -6.45 7.93
CA GLY A 113 -5.51 -5.48 7.95
C GLY A 113 -5.40 -4.41 6.85
N ILE A 114 -4.20 -3.88 6.63
CA ILE A 114 -3.91 -2.92 5.55
C ILE A 114 -4.16 -3.56 4.17
N ALA A 115 -3.73 -4.81 3.96
CA ALA A 115 -4.01 -5.55 2.73
C ALA A 115 -5.52 -5.70 2.49
N GLY A 116 -6.32 -5.92 3.55
CA GLY A 116 -7.78 -5.88 3.47
C GLY A 116 -8.31 -4.54 2.96
N GLY A 117 -7.75 -3.42 3.43
CA GLY A 117 -8.07 -2.08 2.91
C GLY A 117 -7.77 -1.92 1.43
N PHE A 118 -6.65 -2.48 0.96
CA PHE A 118 -6.30 -2.48 -0.47
C PHE A 118 -7.22 -3.36 -1.33
N LEU A 119 -7.66 -4.51 -0.83
CA LEU A 119 -8.66 -5.34 -1.50
C LEU A 119 -10.01 -4.62 -1.59
N LEU A 120 -10.40 -3.85 -0.57
CA LEU A 120 -11.56 -2.98 -0.66
C LEU A 120 -11.38 -1.89 -1.72
N LEU A 121 -10.19 -1.31 -1.87
CA LEU A 121 -9.90 -0.37 -2.98
C LEU A 121 -9.93 -1.04 -4.36
N PHE A 122 -9.57 -2.31 -4.47
CA PHE A 122 -9.74 -3.08 -5.71
C PHE A 122 -11.22 -3.18 -6.13
N VAL A 123 -12.12 -3.41 -5.17
CA VAL A 123 -13.56 -3.51 -5.39
C VAL A 123 -14.22 -2.14 -5.59
N THR A 124 -13.86 -1.14 -4.78
CA THR A 124 -14.50 0.19 -4.78
C THR A 124 -13.93 1.11 -5.86
N GLY A 125 -12.65 0.97 -6.21
CA GLY A 125 -11.94 1.85 -7.14
C GLY A 125 -11.50 3.18 -6.50
N ALA A 126 -11.11 4.13 -7.35
CA ALA A 126 -10.48 5.39 -6.90
C ALA A 126 -11.45 6.45 -6.34
N GLY A 127 -12.76 6.29 -6.52
CA GLY A 127 -13.76 7.33 -6.24
C GLY A 127 -13.69 8.52 -7.22
N ARG A 128 -14.65 9.47 -7.14
CA ARG A 128 -14.71 10.60 -8.10
C ARG A 128 -13.57 11.62 -7.93
N ILE A 129 -13.01 11.75 -6.73
CA ILE A 129 -11.90 12.67 -6.43
C ILE A 129 -10.57 11.96 -6.70
N SER A 130 -10.29 11.66 -7.97
CA SER A 130 -9.09 10.95 -8.40
C SER A 130 -8.80 11.18 -9.88
N VAL A 131 -7.59 10.88 -10.33
CA VAL A 131 -7.25 10.90 -11.76
C VAL A 131 -8.08 9.88 -12.56
N ASP A 132 -8.32 8.69 -12.01
CA ASP A 132 -9.21 7.70 -12.63
C ASP A 132 -10.64 8.23 -12.76
N GLY A 133 -11.14 8.92 -11.73
CA GLY A 133 -12.46 9.55 -11.71
C GLY A 133 -12.59 10.72 -12.69
N ALA A 134 -11.50 11.47 -12.94
CA ALA A 134 -11.47 12.53 -13.94
C ALA A 134 -11.43 12.00 -15.38
N ARG A 135 -10.91 10.78 -15.59
CA ARG A 135 -10.83 10.10 -16.90
C ARG A 135 -12.08 9.29 -17.25
N ALA A 136 -12.90 8.93 -16.25
CA ALA A 136 -14.15 8.24 -16.50
C ALA A 136 -15.05 9.13 -17.39
N PRO A 137 -15.66 8.58 -18.47
CA PRO A 137 -16.56 9.33 -19.30
C PRO A 137 -17.61 9.99 -18.42
N ARG A 138 -17.67 11.33 -18.46
CA ARG A 138 -18.79 12.06 -17.88
C ARG A 138 -20.02 11.66 -18.71
N GLY A 139 -20.76 10.65 -18.26
CA GLY A 139 -22.08 10.36 -18.82
C GLY A 139 -22.84 11.68 -18.91
N GLY A 140 -23.24 12.03 -20.14
CA GLY A 140 -23.66 13.37 -20.52
C GLY A 140 -24.70 13.95 -19.56
N LEU A 141 -24.41 15.15 -19.07
CA LEU A 141 -25.48 16.09 -18.77
C LEU A 141 -26.04 16.58 -20.11
N GLY A 142 -27.26 16.18 -20.42
CA GLY A 142 -28.01 16.52 -21.64
C GLY A 142 -28.28 15.26 -22.48
N SER A 143 -29.51 14.92 -22.86
CA SER A 143 -30.69 15.74 -23.07
C SER A 143 -31.92 14.86 -23.35
N SER A 144 -33.03 15.13 -22.65
CA SER A 144 -34.45 14.97 -23.06
C SER A 144 -35.26 14.85 -21.76
N LEU A 145 -36.01 15.87 -21.36
CA LEU A 145 -37.41 16.08 -21.79
C LEU A 145 -38.25 14.83 -21.58
#